data_AF-A0A7C2WQC2-F1
#
_entry.id   AF-A0A7C2WQC2-F1
#
_cell.length_a   1.000
_cell.length_b   1.000
_cell.length_c   1.000
_cell.angle_alpha   90.00
_cell.angle_beta   90.00
_cell.angle_gamma   90.00
#
_symmetry.space_group_name_H-M   'P 1'
#
loop_
_entity.id
_entity.type
_entity.pdbx_description
1 polymer ?
#
loop_
_entity_poly.entity_id
_entity_poly.type
_entity_poly.pdbx_seq_one_letter_code
_entity_poly.pdbx_strand_id
1 'polypeptide(L)'
;LPLNHVYEQIFDIMFHLSVGHIVNFTENTDTVMADMREVSPTVFHAVPRIWEKYYSAIVLKMADATWLKRTLFNIAIKIGTRYNNKALSKEKMPLLLALQYKVAYFVIFRKLKKRLGFDRVRFGSSGAAPISQEVLKFFLSIGIPIREGYGMTETTGVTHISDEKTFKVGSVGKPLPGTEVRISEDGEIVVKHKGIFKGYYKDEEQTREVLHDGWMYTGDVGEIDEEGFLKLTDRKKDLIITAGGKNIAPQYLENMLKFSPYINDAVVIGDGRKYLTAIIVIDDENVIKFAQDHKVQYTTFASMTRTPEVIELIQQEVDKVNRQVARVENIRKFKILDKKLYTEDGEVTPTMKVKRKAINEQFADLIEAMYKD
;
A
#
# COMPACT_ATOMS: atom_id res chain seq x y z
N LEU A 1 -0.61 -1.01 16.14
CA LEU A 1 -1.63 0.01 15.78
C LEU A 1 -2.36 0.45 17.05
N PRO A 2 -3.22 1.48 17.03
CA PRO A 2 -4.05 1.77 18.21
C PRO A 2 -5.10 0.67 18.47
N LEU A 3 -5.33 0.32 19.74
CA LEU A 3 -6.28 -0.74 20.16
C LEU A 3 -7.75 -0.49 19.79
N ASN A 4 -8.12 0.74 19.43
CA ASN A 4 -9.46 1.06 18.91
C ASN A 4 -9.68 0.58 17.46
N HIS A 5 -8.66 0.03 16.80
CA HIS A 5 -8.76 -0.50 15.45
C HIS A 5 -8.91 -2.03 15.47
N VAL A 6 -9.86 -2.58 14.70
CA VAL A 6 -10.14 -4.04 14.66
C VAL A 6 -8.91 -4.87 14.29
N TYR A 7 -8.07 -4.37 13.38
CA TYR A 7 -6.80 -5.02 13.01
C TYR A 7 -5.92 -5.24 14.27
N GLU A 8 -5.77 -4.24 15.14
CA GLU A 8 -4.98 -4.42 16.36
C GLU A 8 -5.62 -5.43 17.31
N GLN A 9 -6.94 -5.33 17.53
CA GLN A 9 -7.66 -6.23 18.43
C GLN A 9 -7.57 -7.69 17.99
N ILE A 10 -7.58 -7.95 16.68
CA ILE A 10 -7.45 -9.31 16.14
C ILE A 10 -6.12 -9.92 16.56
N PHE A 11 -5.00 -9.22 16.38
CA PHE A 11 -3.69 -9.81 16.65
C PHE A 11 -3.33 -9.74 18.13
N ASP A 12 -3.50 -8.59 18.76
CA ASP A 12 -3.04 -8.36 20.13
C ASP A 12 -3.91 -9.06 21.18
N ILE A 13 -5.21 -9.22 20.89
CA ILE A 13 -6.16 -9.80 21.84
C ILE A 13 -6.62 -11.16 21.33
N MET A 14 -7.34 -11.22 20.20
CA MET A 14 -8.04 -12.45 19.80
C MET A 14 -7.05 -13.58 19.46
N PHE A 15 -6.01 -13.28 18.68
CA PHE A 15 -5.01 -14.25 18.26
C PHE A 15 -4.04 -14.59 19.40
N HIS A 16 -3.73 -13.61 20.26
CA HIS A 16 -2.99 -13.85 21.51
C HIS A 16 -3.74 -14.84 22.41
N LEU A 17 -5.03 -14.61 22.68
CA LEU A 17 -5.85 -15.50 23.50
C LEU A 17 -6.02 -16.90 22.88
N SER A 18 -6.01 -17.00 21.54
CA SER A 18 -6.22 -18.26 20.85
C SER A 18 -4.96 -19.12 20.74
N VAL A 19 -3.78 -18.50 20.58
CA VAL A 19 -2.52 -19.21 20.24
C VAL A 19 -1.38 -18.95 21.23
N GLY A 20 -1.52 -17.98 22.13
CA GLY A 20 -0.55 -17.69 23.20
C GLY A 20 0.77 -17.07 22.73
N HIS A 21 0.78 -16.34 21.60
CA HIS A 21 1.98 -15.68 21.10
C HIS A 21 2.34 -14.43 21.92
N ILE A 22 3.60 -14.03 21.97
CA ILE A 22 4.02 -12.84 22.73
C ILE A 22 3.76 -11.59 21.88
N VAL A 23 2.92 -10.68 22.39
CA VAL A 23 2.66 -9.36 21.80
C VAL A 23 3.71 -8.37 22.32
N ASN A 24 4.37 -7.66 21.41
CA ASN A 24 5.35 -6.63 21.76
C ASN A 24 4.83 -5.29 21.24
N PHE A 25 4.57 -4.36 22.15
CA PHE A 25 4.12 -3.01 21.80
C PHE A 25 5.31 -2.14 21.42
N THR A 26 5.22 -1.48 20.27
CA THR A 26 6.19 -0.48 19.83
C THR A 26 6.04 0.79 20.65
N GLU A 27 7.15 1.46 20.99
CA GLU A 27 7.11 2.69 21.81
C GLU A 27 6.40 3.84 21.07
N ASN A 28 6.70 4.01 19.78
CA ASN A 28 6.08 4.99 18.90
C ASN A 28 6.19 4.54 17.42
N THR A 29 5.38 5.09 16.51
CA THR A 29 5.45 4.85 15.07
C THR A 29 6.81 5.22 14.45
N ASP A 30 7.54 6.12 15.08
CA ASP A 30 8.88 6.53 14.62
C ASP A 30 9.98 5.56 15.04
N THR A 31 9.79 4.83 16.15
CA THR A 31 10.75 3.87 16.69
C THR A 31 10.58 2.46 16.12
N VAL A 32 9.51 2.19 15.36
CA VAL A 32 9.18 0.85 14.81
C VAL A 32 10.39 0.10 14.24
N MET A 33 11.26 0.76 13.47
CA MET A 33 12.44 0.10 12.89
C MET A 33 13.53 -0.25 13.92
N ALA A 34 13.65 0.52 14.99
CA ALA A 34 14.53 0.22 16.12
C ALA A 34 13.96 -0.94 16.94
N ASP A 35 12.68 -0.85 17.31
CA ASP A 35 11.95 -1.86 18.08
C ASP A 35 12.00 -3.22 17.36
N MET A 36 11.80 -3.21 16.04
CA MET A 36 11.90 -4.42 15.21
C MET A 36 13.30 -5.06 15.23
N ARG A 37 14.37 -4.27 15.30
CA ARG A 37 15.73 -4.83 15.41
C ARG A 37 15.98 -5.49 16.77
N GLU A 38 15.38 -4.94 17.83
CA GLU A 38 15.51 -5.46 19.19
C GLU A 38 14.67 -6.73 19.39
N VAL A 39 13.40 -6.67 19.03
CA VAL A 39 12.43 -7.77 19.22
C VAL A 39 12.68 -8.91 18.23
N SER A 40 12.98 -8.58 16.96
CA SER A 40 13.07 -9.53 15.83
C SER A 40 11.96 -10.59 15.88
N PRO A 41 10.70 -10.21 15.60
CA PRO A 41 9.56 -11.08 15.81
C PRO A 41 9.52 -12.21 14.77
N THR A 42 8.75 -13.26 15.06
CA THR A 42 8.48 -14.35 14.11
C THR A 42 7.29 -14.07 13.20
N VAL A 43 6.39 -13.19 13.64
CA VAL A 43 5.20 -12.75 12.93
C VAL A 43 5.17 -11.22 13.00
N PHE A 44 4.95 -10.57 11.86
CA PHE A 44 4.91 -9.11 11.82
C PHE A 44 3.71 -8.63 10.98
N HIS A 45 2.86 -7.82 11.60
CA HIS A 45 1.66 -7.26 10.99
C HIS A 45 1.84 -5.75 10.87
N ALA A 46 1.68 -5.23 9.65
CA ALA A 46 1.93 -3.82 9.38
C ALA A 46 1.01 -3.33 8.28
N VAL A 47 0.61 -2.06 8.35
CA VAL A 47 -0.09 -1.37 7.25
C VAL A 47 0.89 -1.07 6.11
N PRO A 48 0.42 -0.85 4.85
CA PRO A 48 1.29 -0.62 3.69
C PRO A 48 2.37 0.44 3.92
N ARG A 49 2.02 1.55 4.57
CA ARG A 49 2.93 2.66 4.86
C ARG A 49 4.19 2.24 5.64
N ILE A 50 4.09 1.27 6.53
CA ILE A 50 5.26 0.76 7.27
C ILE A 50 6.18 -0.02 6.35
N TRP A 51 5.63 -0.87 5.48
CA TRP A 51 6.38 -1.59 4.46
C TRP A 51 7.05 -0.64 3.46
N GLU A 52 6.34 0.39 3.02
CA GLU A 52 6.85 1.46 2.16
C GLU A 52 7.99 2.23 2.84
N LYS A 53 7.83 2.61 4.13
CA LYS A 53 8.90 3.25 4.92
C LYS A 53 10.16 2.38 4.97
N TYR A 54 10.01 1.07 5.17
CA TYR A 54 11.13 0.13 5.10
C TYR A 54 11.78 0.09 3.72
N TYR A 55 10.97 0.03 2.66
CA TYR A 55 11.46 0.03 1.28
C TYR A 55 12.28 1.30 1.00
N SER A 56 11.72 2.48 1.26
CA SER A 56 12.38 3.79 1.06
C SER A 56 13.69 3.87 1.84
N ALA A 57 13.70 3.45 3.11
CA ALA A 57 14.91 3.44 3.93
C ALA A 57 16.01 2.53 3.38
N ILE A 58 15.65 1.40 2.74
CA ILE A 58 16.63 0.52 2.09
C ILE A 58 17.18 1.17 0.82
N VAL A 59 16.31 1.71 -0.03
CA VAL A 59 16.68 2.37 -1.29
C VAL A 59 17.64 3.54 -1.03
N LEU A 60 17.29 4.41 -0.09
CA LEU A 60 18.11 5.58 0.28
C LEU A 60 19.47 5.16 0.83
N LYS A 61 19.52 4.19 1.76
CA LYS A 61 20.80 3.69 2.28
C LYS A 61 21.65 3.01 1.22
N MET A 62 21.05 2.44 0.18
CA MET A 62 21.81 1.85 -0.93
C MET A 62 22.26 2.88 -1.96
N ALA A 63 21.56 4.02 -2.09
CA ALA A 63 22.03 5.16 -2.86
C ALA A 63 23.33 5.73 -2.29
N ASP A 64 23.42 5.83 -0.95
CA ASP A 64 24.60 6.32 -0.22
C ASP A 64 25.72 5.27 -0.06
N ALA A 65 25.47 4.02 -0.49
CA ALA A 65 26.43 2.94 -0.33
C ALA A 65 27.58 3.04 -1.35
N THR A 66 28.74 2.46 -1.01
CA THR A 66 29.86 2.36 -1.94
C THR A 66 29.44 1.65 -3.22
N TRP A 67 30.05 2.03 -4.35
CA TRP A 67 29.73 1.48 -5.68
C TRP A 67 29.69 -0.06 -5.69
N LEU A 68 30.64 -0.71 -5.01
CA LEU A 68 30.67 -2.17 -4.90
C LEU A 68 29.44 -2.72 -4.15
N LYS A 69 29.07 -2.15 -3.00
CA LYS A 69 27.90 -2.58 -2.22
C LYS A 69 26.60 -2.39 -3.01
N ARG A 70 26.46 -1.24 -3.68
CA ARG A 70 25.30 -0.91 -4.52
C ARG A 70 25.17 -1.88 -5.70
N THR A 71 26.28 -2.18 -6.37
CA THR A 71 26.31 -3.12 -7.51
C THR A 71 25.93 -4.53 -7.07
N LEU A 72 26.53 -5.02 -5.98
CA LEU A 72 26.22 -6.34 -5.44
C LEU A 72 24.77 -6.44 -4.97
N PHE A 73 24.24 -5.41 -4.31
CA PHE A 73 22.84 -5.34 -3.90
C PHE A 73 21.90 -5.41 -5.12
N ASN A 74 22.16 -4.62 -6.17
CA ASN A 74 21.34 -4.63 -7.38
C ASN A 74 21.38 -5.99 -8.10
N ILE A 75 22.54 -6.65 -8.15
CA ILE A 75 22.66 -8.02 -8.69
C ILE A 75 21.83 -8.99 -7.86
N ALA A 76 21.93 -8.92 -6.53
CA ALA A 76 21.17 -9.78 -5.62
C ALA A 76 19.66 -9.59 -5.80
N ILE A 77 19.17 -8.34 -5.84
CA ILE A 77 17.74 -8.05 -6.07
C ILE A 77 17.27 -8.61 -7.41
N LYS A 78 18.07 -8.50 -8.49
CA LYS A 78 17.72 -9.12 -9.79
C LYS A 78 17.61 -10.64 -9.70
N ILE A 79 18.54 -11.30 -8.98
CA ILE A 79 18.49 -12.74 -8.74
C ILE A 79 17.25 -13.11 -7.91
N GLY A 80 17.00 -12.37 -6.81
CA GLY A 80 15.84 -12.55 -5.94
C GLY A 80 14.52 -12.41 -6.67
N THR A 81 14.40 -11.38 -7.52
CA THR A 81 13.19 -11.15 -8.34
C THR A 81 12.96 -12.30 -9.32
N ARG A 82 14.00 -12.76 -10.02
CA ARG A 82 13.91 -13.90 -10.93
C ARG A 82 13.53 -15.20 -10.21
N TYR A 83 14.14 -15.45 -9.06
CA TYR A 83 13.84 -16.62 -8.23
C TYR A 83 12.39 -16.57 -7.76
N ASN A 84 11.96 -15.44 -7.20
CA ASN A 84 10.61 -15.28 -6.68
C ASN A 84 9.54 -15.38 -7.78
N ASN A 85 9.75 -14.75 -8.94
CA ASN A 85 8.80 -14.85 -10.06
C ASN A 85 8.58 -16.30 -10.51
N LYS A 86 9.63 -17.13 -10.57
CA LYS A 86 9.51 -18.55 -10.90
C LYS A 86 8.86 -19.38 -9.80
N ALA A 87 9.15 -19.06 -8.53
CA ALA A 87 8.51 -19.71 -7.39
C ALA A 87 6.99 -19.42 -7.39
N LEU A 88 6.60 -18.19 -7.68
CA LEU A 88 5.22 -17.75 -7.77
C LEU A 88 4.46 -18.35 -8.95
N SER A 89 5.11 -18.52 -10.12
CA SER A 89 4.49 -19.18 -11.28
C SER A 89 4.42 -20.70 -11.16
N LYS A 90 4.85 -21.28 -10.02
CA LYS A 90 4.92 -22.73 -9.78
C LYS A 90 5.73 -23.49 -10.84
N GLU A 91 6.63 -22.80 -11.53
CA GLU A 91 7.52 -23.40 -12.52
C GLU A 91 8.64 -24.21 -11.84
N LYS A 92 9.21 -25.18 -12.58
CA LYS A 92 10.41 -25.90 -12.12
C LYS A 92 11.57 -24.90 -11.92
N MET A 93 12.09 -24.83 -10.70
CA MET A 93 13.20 -23.96 -10.34
C MET A 93 14.52 -24.49 -10.92
N PRO A 94 15.24 -23.72 -11.77
CA PRO A 94 16.56 -24.12 -12.25
C PRO A 94 17.56 -24.20 -11.10
N LEU A 95 18.34 -25.28 -11.02
CA LEU A 95 19.35 -25.50 -9.97
C LEU A 95 20.34 -24.34 -9.86
N LEU A 96 20.78 -23.80 -11.00
CA LEU A 96 21.70 -22.66 -11.04
C LEU A 96 21.09 -21.41 -10.39
N LEU A 97 19.81 -21.12 -10.67
CA LEU A 97 19.12 -19.96 -10.09
C LEU A 97 18.89 -20.14 -8.58
N ALA A 98 18.55 -21.36 -8.15
CA ALA A 98 18.45 -21.67 -6.72
C ALA A 98 19.79 -21.50 -5.99
N LEU A 99 20.90 -21.90 -6.61
CA LEU A 99 22.24 -21.71 -6.05
C LEU A 99 22.62 -20.22 -6.00
N GLN A 100 22.39 -19.48 -7.08
CA GLN A 100 22.60 -18.02 -7.13
C GLN A 100 21.81 -17.31 -6.04
N TYR A 101 20.54 -17.68 -5.86
CA TYR A 101 19.70 -17.14 -4.79
C TYR A 101 20.25 -17.49 -3.40
N LYS A 102 20.69 -18.73 -3.19
CA LYS A 102 21.31 -19.15 -1.91
C LYS A 102 22.55 -18.31 -1.59
N VAL A 103 23.42 -18.06 -2.58
CA VAL A 103 24.59 -17.18 -2.42
C VAL A 103 24.16 -15.74 -2.09
N ALA A 104 23.23 -15.17 -2.87
CA ALA A 104 22.68 -13.83 -2.61
C ALA A 104 22.07 -13.72 -1.20
N TYR A 105 21.38 -14.77 -0.75
CA TYR A 105 20.81 -14.84 0.58
C TYR A 105 21.86 -14.77 1.68
N PHE A 106 22.90 -15.62 1.64
CA PHE A 106 23.91 -15.65 2.71
C PHE A 106 24.82 -14.42 2.73
N VAL A 107 25.13 -13.86 1.56
CA VAL A 107 26.06 -12.73 1.44
C VAL A 107 25.35 -11.40 1.73
N ILE A 108 24.13 -11.21 1.23
CA ILE A 108 23.42 -9.92 1.25
C ILE A 108 22.13 -10.01 2.06
N PHE A 109 21.15 -10.81 1.64
CA PHE A 109 19.79 -10.72 2.21
C PHE A 109 19.73 -11.05 3.69
N ARG A 110 20.49 -12.05 4.16
CA ARG A 110 20.55 -12.41 5.59
C ARG A 110 21.03 -11.25 6.46
N LYS A 111 22.05 -10.51 6.00
CA LYS A 111 22.57 -9.34 6.71
C LYS A 111 21.58 -8.18 6.67
N LEU A 112 20.92 -7.99 5.53
CA LEU A 112 19.87 -6.99 5.37
C LEU A 112 18.69 -7.27 6.30
N LYS A 113 18.13 -8.49 6.26
CA LYS A 113 17.04 -8.94 7.15
C LYS A 113 17.39 -8.70 8.61
N LYS A 114 18.58 -9.11 9.06
CA LYS A 114 19.03 -8.89 10.45
C LYS A 114 19.10 -7.40 10.82
N ARG A 115 19.61 -6.55 9.92
CA ARG A 115 19.65 -5.10 10.14
C ARG A 115 18.28 -4.43 10.17
N LEU A 116 17.26 -5.07 9.61
CA LEU A 116 15.89 -4.55 9.58
C LEU A 116 14.99 -5.17 10.65
N GLY A 117 15.46 -6.20 11.37
CA GLY A 117 14.65 -6.94 12.34
C GLY A 117 13.80 -8.08 11.75
N PHE A 118 14.08 -8.47 10.50
CA PHE A 118 13.29 -9.48 9.77
C PHE A 118 13.95 -10.87 9.72
N ASP A 119 15.07 -11.10 10.41
CA ASP A 119 15.80 -12.36 10.32
C ASP A 119 15.04 -13.56 10.90
N ARG A 120 14.14 -13.34 11.85
CA ARG A 120 13.26 -14.37 12.43
C ARG A 120 11.86 -14.42 11.84
N VAL A 121 11.46 -13.43 11.04
CA VAL A 121 10.11 -13.33 10.48
C VAL A 121 9.83 -14.50 9.53
N ARG A 122 8.75 -15.22 9.84
CA ARG A 122 8.20 -16.35 9.10
C ARG A 122 6.89 -16.00 8.40
N PHE A 123 6.20 -14.97 8.90
CA PHE A 123 4.94 -14.48 8.37
C PHE A 123 4.88 -12.96 8.51
N GLY A 124 4.79 -12.26 7.38
CA GLY A 124 4.43 -10.85 7.32
C GLY A 124 3.02 -10.69 6.76
N SER A 125 2.23 -9.75 7.27
CA SER A 125 0.98 -9.36 6.60
C SER A 125 0.89 -7.86 6.38
N SER A 126 0.21 -7.51 5.29
CA SER A 126 -0.26 -6.16 5.00
C SER A 126 -1.78 -6.15 4.86
N GLY A 127 -2.43 -5.14 5.45
CA GLY A 127 -3.88 -4.99 5.42
C GLY A 127 -4.31 -3.56 5.74
N ALA A 128 -5.62 -3.34 5.89
CA ALA A 128 -6.28 -2.04 6.07
C ALA A 128 -6.18 -1.04 4.90
N ALA A 129 -5.22 -1.21 3.99
CA ALA A 129 -5.13 -0.52 2.73
C ALA A 129 -4.41 -1.40 1.69
N PRO A 130 -4.61 -1.16 0.38
CA PRO A 130 -3.84 -1.85 -0.65
C PRO A 130 -2.36 -1.48 -0.57
N ILE A 131 -1.49 -2.45 -0.82
CA ILE A 131 -0.04 -2.27 -0.90
C ILE A 131 0.40 -2.38 -2.36
N SER A 132 1.39 -1.58 -2.77
CA SER A 132 1.93 -1.69 -4.13
C SER A 132 2.53 -3.09 -4.37
N GLN A 133 2.21 -3.67 -5.53
CA GLN A 133 2.75 -4.96 -5.95
C GLN A 133 4.28 -4.93 -6.06
N GLU A 134 4.87 -3.77 -6.35
CA GLU A 134 6.32 -3.62 -6.44
C GLU A 134 6.98 -3.74 -5.05
N VAL A 135 6.35 -3.18 -4.00
CA VAL A 135 6.79 -3.33 -2.60
C VAL A 135 6.74 -4.80 -2.20
N LEU A 136 5.62 -5.47 -2.47
CA LEU A 136 5.47 -6.90 -2.18
C LEU A 136 6.53 -7.76 -2.89
N LYS A 137 6.69 -7.57 -4.20
CA LYS A 137 7.69 -8.31 -4.99
C LYS A 137 9.09 -8.06 -4.46
N PHE A 138 9.42 -6.83 -4.05
CA PHE A 138 10.72 -6.51 -3.45
C PHE A 138 10.96 -7.29 -2.16
N PHE A 139 10.04 -7.24 -1.19
CA PHE A 139 10.21 -7.93 0.09
C PHE A 139 10.26 -9.45 -0.07
N LEU A 140 9.43 -10.01 -0.96
CA LEU A 140 9.50 -11.43 -1.31
C LEU A 140 10.85 -11.80 -1.93
N SER A 141 11.41 -10.94 -2.80
CA SER A 141 12.71 -11.14 -3.44
C SER A 141 13.88 -11.20 -2.45
N ILE A 142 13.76 -10.55 -1.28
CA ILE A 142 14.76 -10.62 -0.20
C ILE A 142 14.42 -11.67 0.86
N GLY A 143 13.40 -12.50 0.62
CA GLY A 143 13.00 -13.61 1.48
C GLY A 143 12.19 -13.19 2.70
N ILE A 144 11.39 -12.12 2.60
CA ILE A 144 10.42 -11.71 3.62
C ILE A 144 9.01 -12.02 3.08
N PRO A 145 8.30 -13.01 3.66
CA PRO A 145 7.01 -13.46 3.14
C PRO A 145 5.88 -12.55 3.60
N ILE A 146 5.56 -11.52 2.81
CA ILE A 146 4.42 -10.62 3.05
C ILE A 146 3.18 -11.17 2.34
N ARG A 147 2.05 -11.20 3.04
CA ARG A 147 0.73 -11.60 2.53
C ARG A 147 -0.24 -10.44 2.65
N GLU A 148 -1.10 -10.28 1.64
CA GLU A 148 -2.18 -9.31 1.69
C GLU A 148 -3.40 -9.92 2.36
N GLY A 149 -4.07 -9.15 3.22
CA GLY A 149 -5.34 -9.50 3.85
C GLY A 149 -6.37 -8.40 3.63
N TYR A 150 -7.61 -8.82 3.35
CA TYR A 150 -8.76 -7.93 3.16
C TYR A 150 -9.83 -8.21 4.21
N GLY A 151 -10.50 -7.15 4.65
CA GLY A 151 -11.52 -7.17 5.67
C GLY A 151 -11.84 -5.76 6.16
N MET A 152 -12.94 -5.63 6.90
CA MET A 152 -13.44 -4.37 7.44
C MET A 152 -13.97 -4.54 8.86
N THR A 153 -14.28 -3.45 9.56
CA THR A 153 -14.76 -3.51 10.95
C THR A 153 -16.08 -4.27 11.05
N GLU A 154 -16.96 -4.04 10.08
CA GLU A 154 -18.31 -4.60 9.95
C GLU A 154 -18.29 -6.13 9.73
N THR A 155 -17.16 -6.67 9.27
CA THR A 155 -16.90 -8.11 9.10
C THR A 155 -16.07 -8.70 10.23
N THR A 156 -15.88 -7.98 11.35
CA THR A 156 -14.95 -8.37 12.42
C THR A 156 -13.53 -8.63 11.87
N GLY A 157 -13.09 -7.76 10.97
CA GLY A 157 -11.79 -7.77 10.33
C GLY A 157 -11.68 -8.76 9.17
N VAL A 158 -10.64 -9.60 9.17
CA VAL A 158 -10.17 -10.30 7.96
C VAL A 158 -11.19 -11.31 7.44
N THR A 159 -11.56 -11.17 6.16
CA THR A 159 -12.41 -12.11 5.42
C THR A 159 -11.63 -12.89 4.36
N HIS A 160 -10.56 -12.31 3.83
CA HIS A 160 -9.70 -12.92 2.81
C HIS A 160 -8.23 -12.74 3.19
N ILE A 161 -7.44 -13.78 2.98
CA ILE A 161 -5.98 -13.70 3.12
C ILE A 161 -5.32 -14.73 2.20
N SER A 162 -4.16 -14.38 1.66
CA SER A 162 -3.31 -15.36 0.97
C SER A 162 -2.57 -16.27 1.95
N ASP A 163 -2.50 -17.57 1.67
CA ASP A 163 -1.63 -18.49 2.39
C ASP A 163 -0.31 -18.76 1.65
N GLU A 164 0.58 -19.59 2.20
CA GLU A 164 1.89 -19.89 1.60
C GLU A 164 1.81 -20.60 0.23
N LYS A 165 0.75 -21.40 0.02
CA LYS A 165 0.49 -22.16 -1.21
C LYS A 165 -0.47 -21.42 -2.15
N THR A 166 -1.33 -20.57 -1.60
CA THR A 166 -2.34 -19.78 -2.29
C THR A 166 -2.00 -18.29 -2.23
N PHE A 167 -0.77 -17.95 -2.62
CA PHE A 167 -0.36 -16.56 -2.78
C PHE A 167 -0.32 -16.21 -4.26
N LYS A 168 -1.00 -15.13 -4.63
CA LYS A 168 -1.05 -14.58 -5.99
C LYS A 168 -0.87 -13.06 -5.89
N VAL A 169 0.17 -12.53 -6.53
CA VAL A 169 0.46 -11.09 -6.45
C VAL A 169 -0.67 -10.29 -7.08
N GLY A 170 -1.14 -9.26 -6.37
CA GLY A 170 -2.28 -8.45 -6.80
C GLY A 170 -3.65 -9.05 -6.41
N SER A 171 -3.67 -10.07 -5.56
CA SER A 171 -4.87 -10.62 -4.94
C SER A 171 -4.73 -10.59 -3.41
N VAL A 172 -5.85 -10.38 -2.73
CA VAL A 172 -5.96 -10.47 -1.27
C VAL A 172 -6.19 -11.90 -0.78
N GLY A 173 -6.10 -12.88 -1.67
CA GLY A 173 -6.24 -14.30 -1.38
C GLY A 173 -7.66 -14.81 -1.53
N LYS A 174 -7.90 -15.96 -0.90
CA LYS A 174 -9.20 -16.65 -0.90
C LYS A 174 -9.99 -16.32 0.37
N PRO A 175 -11.32 -16.49 0.36
CA PRO A 175 -12.12 -16.34 1.58
C PRO A 175 -11.65 -17.30 2.68
N LEU A 176 -11.64 -16.82 3.92
CA LEU A 176 -11.38 -17.65 5.09
C LEU A 176 -12.45 -18.73 5.27
N PRO A 177 -12.12 -19.86 5.93
CA PRO A 177 -13.10 -20.92 6.20
C PRO A 177 -14.39 -20.39 6.85
N GLY A 178 -15.54 -20.75 6.28
CA GLY A 178 -16.85 -20.29 6.74
C GLY A 178 -17.25 -18.89 6.26
N THR A 179 -16.46 -18.26 5.39
CA THR A 179 -16.81 -17.02 4.70
C THR A 179 -17.36 -17.33 3.32
N GLU A 180 -18.61 -16.94 3.08
CA GLU A 180 -19.22 -16.93 1.76
C GLU A 180 -18.99 -15.56 1.12
N VAL A 181 -18.66 -15.55 -0.16
CA VAL A 181 -18.39 -14.32 -0.93
C VAL A 181 -19.05 -14.41 -2.30
N ARG A 182 -19.62 -13.31 -2.77
CA ARG A 182 -20.13 -13.14 -4.13
C ARG A 182 -19.86 -11.72 -4.62
N ILE A 183 -19.84 -11.56 -5.94
CA ILE A 183 -19.81 -10.25 -6.60
C ILE A 183 -21.24 -9.93 -7.05
N SER A 184 -21.77 -8.76 -6.67
CA SER A 184 -23.08 -8.28 -7.13
C SER A 184 -23.05 -7.86 -8.60
N GLU A 185 -24.22 -7.57 -9.17
CA GLU A 185 -24.34 -7.17 -10.59
C GLU A 185 -23.53 -5.92 -10.96
N ASP A 186 -23.31 -5.04 -9.99
CA ASP A 186 -22.53 -3.80 -10.12
C ASP A 186 -21.07 -3.93 -9.65
N GLY A 187 -20.59 -5.16 -9.40
CA GLY A 187 -19.20 -5.45 -9.07
C GLY A 187 -18.83 -5.34 -7.59
N GLU A 188 -19.78 -5.04 -6.72
CA GLU A 188 -19.55 -4.94 -5.27
C GLU A 188 -19.30 -6.31 -4.65
N ILE A 189 -18.33 -6.36 -3.73
CA ILE A 189 -18.01 -7.54 -2.95
C ILE A 189 -19.03 -7.66 -1.83
N VAL A 190 -19.73 -8.79 -1.78
CA VAL A 190 -20.72 -9.08 -0.75
C VAL A 190 -20.29 -10.32 0.01
N VAL A 191 -20.26 -10.23 1.35
CA VAL A 191 -19.73 -11.29 2.21
C VAL A 191 -20.75 -11.73 3.26
N LYS A 192 -20.70 -13.01 3.64
CA LYS A 192 -21.54 -13.56 4.72
C LYS A 192 -20.74 -14.56 5.55
N HIS A 193 -20.73 -14.35 6.86
CA HIS A 193 -20.17 -15.27 7.84
C HIS A 193 -20.69 -14.95 9.25
N LYS A 194 -20.34 -15.78 10.23
CA LYS A 194 -20.84 -15.64 11.62
C LYS A 194 -20.32 -14.40 12.36
N GLY A 195 -19.29 -13.75 11.84
CA GLY A 195 -18.65 -12.57 12.42
C GLY A 195 -19.11 -11.25 11.84
N ILE A 196 -20.13 -11.23 10.97
CA ILE A 196 -20.75 -9.98 10.55
C ILE A 196 -21.36 -9.29 11.78
N PHE A 197 -21.13 -7.98 11.91
CA PHE A 197 -21.68 -7.18 13.00
C PHE A 197 -23.21 -7.21 13.05
N LYS A 198 -23.80 -6.71 14.14
CA LYS A 198 -25.27 -6.63 14.27
C LYS A 198 -25.87 -5.36 13.65
N GLY A 199 -25.02 -4.44 13.20
CA GLY A 199 -25.40 -3.11 12.75
C GLY A 199 -24.66 -2.00 13.49
N TYR A 200 -24.88 -0.77 13.01
CA TYR A 200 -24.34 0.44 13.61
C TYR A 200 -25.16 0.87 14.83
N TYR A 201 -24.48 1.36 15.86
CA TYR A 201 -25.13 1.77 17.10
C TYR A 201 -26.03 3.00 16.88
N LYS A 202 -27.34 2.85 17.17
CA LYS A 202 -28.37 3.89 16.98
C LYS A 202 -28.56 4.37 15.53
N ASP A 203 -28.13 3.58 14.55
CA ASP A 203 -28.27 3.92 13.14
C ASP A 203 -28.80 2.71 12.36
N GLU A 204 -30.11 2.50 12.49
CA GLU A 204 -30.79 1.41 11.79
C GLU A 204 -30.87 1.64 10.28
N GLU A 205 -30.86 2.90 9.84
CA GLU A 205 -30.93 3.25 8.42
C GLU A 205 -29.67 2.79 7.70
N GLN A 206 -28.48 3.24 8.14
CA GLN A 206 -27.21 2.77 7.58
C GLN A 206 -27.02 1.26 7.77
N THR A 207 -27.56 0.68 8.86
CA THR A 207 -27.51 -0.77 9.06
C THR A 207 -28.28 -1.50 7.96
N ARG A 208 -29.50 -1.07 7.65
CA ARG A 208 -30.34 -1.65 6.59
C ARG A 208 -29.76 -1.41 5.19
N GLU A 209 -28.98 -0.34 5.00
CA GLU A 209 -28.30 -0.09 3.72
C GLU A 209 -27.21 -1.11 3.42
N VAL A 210 -26.46 -1.57 4.42
CA VAL A 210 -25.28 -2.45 4.21
C VAL A 210 -25.54 -3.91 4.55
N LEU A 211 -26.55 -4.23 5.36
CA LEU A 211 -26.83 -5.60 5.83
C LEU A 211 -28.18 -6.09 5.31
N HIS A 212 -28.14 -7.07 4.40
CA HIS A 212 -29.33 -7.67 3.76
C HIS A 212 -29.33 -9.18 3.96
N ASP A 213 -30.28 -9.73 4.73
CA ASP A 213 -30.40 -11.19 4.98
C ASP A 213 -29.09 -11.86 5.47
N GLY A 214 -28.34 -11.14 6.29
CA GLY A 214 -27.03 -11.55 6.83
C GLY A 214 -25.86 -11.43 5.84
N TRP A 215 -26.10 -10.89 4.65
CA TRP A 215 -25.06 -10.50 3.69
C TRP A 215 -24.65 -9.05 3.94
N MET A 216 -23.36 -8.83 4.12
CA MET A 216 -22.74 -7.52 4.23
C MET A 216 -22.30 -7.04 2.85
N TYR A 217 -22.88 -5.92 2.41
CA TYR A 217 -22.51 -5.16 1.24
C TYR A 217 -21.37 -4.22 1.64
N THR A 218 -20.16 -4.53 1.16
CA THR A 218 -18.92 -3.94 1.69
C THR A 218 -18.67 -2.51 1.20
N GLY A 219 -19.33 -2.09 0.12
CA GLY A 219 -19.02 -0.87 -0.62
C GLY A 219 -17.70 -0.93 -1.40
N ASP A 220 -16.97 -2.05 -1.34
CA ASP A 220 -15.72 -2.28 -2.07
C ASP A 220 -16.01 -3.13 -3.33
N VAL A 221 -15.34 -2.83 -4.43
CA VAL A 221 -15.50 -3.47 -5.75
C VAL A 221 -14.32 -4.39 -6.02
N GLY A 222 -14.61 -5.56 -6.57
CA GLY A 222 -13.59 -6.54 -6.90
C GLY A 222 -14.06 -7.60 -7.87
N GLU A 223 -13.11 -8.43 -8.27
CA GLU A 223 -13.33 -9.58 -9.14
C GLU A 223 -12.83 -10.85 -8.46
N ILE A 224 -13.58 -11.94 -8.60
CA ILE A 224 -13.14 -13.28 -8.19
C ILE A 224 -12.73 -14.01 -9.47
N ASP A 225 -11.49 -14.48 -9.51
CA ASP A 225 -11.01 -15.24 -10.66
C ASP A 225 -11.49 -16.70 -10.64
N GLU A 226 -11.22 -17.44 -11.72
CA GLU A 226 -11.60 -18.86 -11.87
C GLU A 226 -11.03 -19.78 -10.78
N GLU A 227 -9.93 -19.36 -10.13
CA GLU A 227 -9.28 -20.10 -9.06
C GLU A 227 -9.85 -19.72 -7.67
N GLY A 228 -10.78 -18.76 -7.59
CA GLY A 228 -11.41 -18.28 -6.37
C GLY A 228 -10.61 -17.22 -5.61
N PHE A 229 -9.65 -16.55 -6.25
CA PHE A 229 -8.91 -15.44 -5.66
C PHE A 229 -9.64 -14.13 -5.84
N LEU A 230 -9.76 -13.36 -4.76
CA LEU A 230 -10.32 -12.02 -4.79
C LEU A 230 -9.24 -11.01 -5.18
N LYS A 231 -9.53 -10.17 -6.16
CA LYS A 231 -8.74 -8.99 -6.52
C LYS A 231 -9.57 -7.73 -6.29
N LEU A 232 -9.05 -6.86 -5.43
CA LEU A 232 -9.66 -5.56 -5.14
C LEU A 232 -9.41 -4.61 -6.29
N THR A 233 -10.44 -3.86 -6.68
CA THR A 233 -10.33 -2.82 -7.71
C THR A 233 -10.35 -1.43 -7.10
N ASP A 234 -11.42 -1.05 -6.38
CA ASP A 234 -11.52 0.19 -5.59
C ASP A 234 -12.79 0.20 -4.70
N ARG A 235 -13.10 1.30 -4.01
CA ARG A 235 -14.42 1.52 -3.41
C ARG A 235 -15.42 1.99 -4.46
N LYS A 236 -16.64 1.44 -4.41
CA LYS A 236 -17.75 1.79 -5.30
C LYS A 236 -18.06 3.29 -5.30
N LYS A 237 -18.05 3.93 -4.13
CA LYS A 237 -18.28 5.37 -3.96
C LYS A 237 -17.11 6.25 -4.39
N ASP A 238 -15.91 5.68 -4.53
CA ASP A 238 -14.69 6.41 -4.89
C ASP A 238 -14.29 6.21 -6.36
N LEU A 239 -15.00 5.36 -7.12
CA LEU A 239 -14.73 5.18 -8.55
C LEU A 239 -14.94 6.50 -9.30
N ILE A 240 -13.92 6.88 -10.06
CA ILE A 240 -13.98 8.03 -10.96
C ILE A 240 -14.69 7.59 -12.23
N ILE A 241 -15.79 8.25 -12.57
CA ILE A 241 -16.43 8.11 -13.88
C ILE A 241 -16.02 9.30 -14.72
N THR A 242 -15.06 9.09 -15.62
CA THR A 242 -14.62 10.14 -16.53
C THR A 242 -15.76 10.60 -17.45
N ALA A 243 -15.65 11.80 -18.04
CA ALA A 243 -16.63 12.29 -19.02
C ALA A 243 -16.80 11.36 -20.24
N GLY A 244 -15.83 10.47 -20.50
CA GLY A 244 -15.92 9.42 -21.51
C GLY A 244 -16.63 8.14 -21.05
N GLY A 245 -17.24 8.11 -19.86
CA GLY A 245 -17.95 6.96 -19.30
C GLY A 245 -17.05 5.82 -18.83
N LYS A 246 -15.73 6.04 -18.73
CA LYS A 246 -14.79 5.03 -18.23
C LYS A 246 -14.72 5.11 -16.70
N ASN A 247 -14.98 3.98 -16.05
CA ASN A 247 -14.76 3.78 -14.62
C ASN A 247 -13.28 3.58 -14.35
N ILE A 248 -12.73 4.37 -13.45
CA ILE A 248 -11.32 4.37 -13.05
C ILE A 248 -11.25 4.24 -11.54
N ALA A 249 -10.40 3.35 -11.08
CA ALA A 249 -10.04 3.17 -9.68
C ALA A 249 -8.93 4.15 -9.29
N PRO A 250 -9.22 5.33 -8.68
CA PRO A 250 -8.18 6.28 -8.33
C PRO A 250 -7.16 5.70 -7.34
N GLN A 251 -7.56 4.85 -6.39
CA GLN A 251 -6.65 4.30 -5.40
C GLN A 251 -5.55 3.46 -6.04
N TYR A 252 -5.84 2.79 -7.15
CA TYR A 252 -4.84 2.04 -7.90
C TYR A 252 -3.70 2.96 -8.37
N LEU A 253 -4.03 4.09 -9.01
CA LEU A 253 -3.05 5.08 -9.46
C LEU A 253 -2.34 5.77 -8.30
N GLU A 254 -3.06 6.12 -7.23
CA GLU A 254 -2.50 6.75 -6.03
C GLU A 254 -1.47 5.84 -5.36
N ASN A 255 -1.75 4.53 -5.26
CA ASN A 255 -0.82 3.55 -4.68
C ASN A 255 0.41 3.33 -5.57
N MET A 256 0.27 3.44 -6.90
CA MET A 256 1.42 3.42 -7.81
C MET A 256 2.30 4.66 -7.65
N LEU A 257 1.70 5.85 -7.47
CA LEU A 257 2.45 7.09 -7.21
C LEU A 257 3.20 7.03 -5.89
N LYS A 258 2.54 6.57 -4.81
CA LYS A 258 3.14 6.39 -3.47
C LYS A 258 4.25 5.36 -3.41
N PHE A 259 4.44 4.55 -4.46
CA PHE A 259 5.62 3.71 -4.56
C PHE A 259 6.90 4.54 -4.70
N SER A 260 6.80 5.77 -5.20
CA SER A 260 7.93 6.69 -5.26
C SER A 260 8.38 7.10 -3.85
N PRO A 261 9.70 7.07 -3.54
CA PRO A 261 10.19 7.56 -2.26
C PRO A 261 9.98 9.07 -2.07
N TYR A 262 9.64 9.81 -3.13
CA TYR A 262 9.43 11.25 -3.09
C TYR A 262 7.97 11.66 -2.89
N ILE A 263 7.03 10.70 -2.93
CA ILE A 263 5.59 10.94 -2.84
C ILE A 263 5.07 10.27 -1.57
N ASN A 264 4.69 11.07 -0.58
CA ASN A 264 4.10 10.57 0.66
C ASN A 264 2.60 10.25 0.51
N ASP A 265 1.85 11.05 -0.23
CA ASP A 265 0.45 10.74 -0.59
C ASP A 265 0.08 11.37 -1.94
N ALA A 266 -1.00 10.87 -2.55
CA ALA A 266 -1.53 11.39 -3.80
C ALA A 266 -3.05 11.29 -3.82
N VAL A 267 -3.71 12.29 -4.43
CA VAL A 267 -5.15 12.27 -4.68
C VAL A 267 -5.38 12.45 -6.18
N VAL A 268 -5.84 11.39 -6.84
CA VAL A 268 -6.18 11.40 -8.26
C VAL A 268 -7.59 11.95 -8.43
N ILE A 269 -7.75 12.90 -9.33
CA ILE A 269 -9.01 13.61 -9.58
C ILE A 269 -9.38 13.45 -11.05
N GLY A 270 -10.67 13.26 -11.33
CA GLY A 270 -11.13 13.13 -12.71
C GLY A 270 -12.61 12.81 -12.89
N ASP A 271 -13.40 12.81 -11.81
CA ASP A 271 -14.81 12.47 -11.86
C ASP A 271 -15.60 13.51 -12.67
N GLY A 272 -16.33 13.04 -13.68
CA GLY A 272 -16.99 13.89 -14.67
C GLY A 272 -16.02 14.71 -15.56
N ARG A 273 -14.70 14.46 -15.53
CA ARG A 273 -13.69 15.24 -16.28
C ARG A 273 -13.17 14.49 -17.50
N LYS A 274 -12.61 15.25 -18.46
CA LYS A 274 -12.04 14.71 -19.72
C LYS A 274 -10.76 13.89 -19.53
N TYR A 275 -10.02 14.13 -18.44
CA TYR A 275 -8.76 13.45 -18.13
C TYR A 275 -8.49 13.48 -16.64
N LEU A 276 -7.61 12.60 -16.19
CA LEU A 276 -7.18 12.55 -14.80
C LEU A 276 -6.12 13.62 -14.52
N THR A 277 -6.19 14.18 -13.32
CA THR A 277 -5.17 15.02 -12.71
C THR A 277 -4.83 14.49 -11.33
N ALA A 278 -3.77 15.00 -10.70
CA ALA A 278 -3.41 14.57 -9.35
C ALA A 278 -2.94 15.73 -8.48
N ILE A 279 -3.31 15.68 -7.21
CA ILE A 279 -2.66 16.44 -6.15
C ILE A 279 -1.62 15.53 -5.50
N ILE A 280 -0.39 16.02 -5.38
CA ILE A 280 0.75 15.25 -4.84
C ILE A 280 1.20 15.87 -3.52
N VAL A 281 1.31 15.05 -2.49
CA VAL A 281 1.93 15.37 -1.21
C VAL A 281 3.32 14.73 -1.21
N ILE A 282 4.36 15.56 -1.20
CA ILE A 282 5.74 15.06 -1.22
C ILE A 282 6.17 14.49 0.14
N ASP A 283 7.10 13.55 0.09
CA ASP A 283 7.87 13.13 1.26
C ASP A 283 8.95 14.18 1.54
N ASP A 284 8.75 14.99 2.58
CA ASP A 284 9.60 16.14 2.90
C ASP A 284 11.06 15.74 3.10
N GLU A 285 11.32 14.68 3.87
CA GLU A 285 12.68 14.23 4.17
C GLU A 285 13.42 13.80 2.90
N ASN A 286 12.78 13.01 2.05
CA ASN A 286 13.40 12.48 0.84
C ASN A 286 13.57 13.56 -0.23
N VAL A 287 12.62 14.49 -0.35
CA VAL A 287 12.74 15.62 -1.29
C VAL A 287 13.76 16.64 -0.81
N ILE A 288 13.87 16.91 0.50
CA ILE A 288 14.95 17.75 1.06
C ILE A 288 16.31 17.14 0.73
N LYS A 289 16.47 15.82 0.92
CA LYS A 289 17.72 15.13 0.60
C LYS A 289 18.05 15.27 -0.89
N PHE A 290 17.09 15.02 -1.77
CA PHE A 290 17.25 15.23 -3.21
C PHE A 290 17.67 16.67 -3.54
N ALA A 291 17.01 17.65 -2.94
CA ALA A 291 17.30 19.07 -3.14
C ALA A 291 18.72 19.44 -2.68
N GLN A 292 19.19 18.86 -1.57
CA GLN A 292 20.56 19.02 -1.10
C GLN A 292 21.58 18.40 -2.07
N ASP A 293 21.34 17.16 -2.52
CA ASP A 293 22.21 16.43 -3.44
C ASP A 293 22.34 17.16 -4.80
N HIS A 294 21.29 17.85 -5.23
CA HIS A 294 21.23 18.59 -6.50
C HIS A 294 21.45 20.10 -6.34
N LYS A 295 21.77 20.59 -5.13
CA LYS A 295 22.02 22.00 -4.83
C LYS A 295 20.87 22.94 -5.21
N VAL A 296 19.63 22.48 -5.07
CA VAL A 296 18.41 23.25 -5.33
C VAL A 296 18.25 24.33 -4.25
N GLN A 297 18.04 25.57 -4.67
CA GLN A 297 17.86 26.70 -3.74
C GLN A 297 16.38 26.87 -3.36
N TYR A 298 16.10 26.85 -2.06
CA TYR A 298 14.77 27.13 -1.50
C TYR A 298 14.91 27.71 -0.08
N THR A 299 13.88 28.39 0.40
CA THR A 299 13.86 29.03 1.74
C THR A 299 12.78 28.48 2.67
N THR A 300 11.70 27.96 2.10
CA THR A 300 10.57 27.36 2.81
C THR A 300 10.10 26.10 2.09
N PHE A 301 9.32 25.25 2.77
CA PHE A 301 8.66 24.09 2.17
C PHE A 301 7.85 24.48 0.93
N ALA A 302 7.03 25.52 1.02
CA ALA A 302 6.23 26.03 -0.09
C ALA A 302 7.09 26.51 -1.28
N SER A 303 8.24 27.12 -1.03
CA SER A 303 9.16 27.50 -2.12
C SER A 303 9.82 26.29 -2.77
N MET A 304 10.13 25.24 -1.99
CA MET A 304 10.74 24.00 -2.47
C MET A 304 9.80 23.25 -3.42
N THR A 305 8.51 23.19 -3.11
CA THR A 305 7.53 22.48 -3.95
C THR A 305 7.29 23.15 -5.31
N ARG A 306 7.73 24.41 -5.47
CA ARG A 306 7.58 25.21 -6.68
C ARG A 306 8.86 25.30 -7.52
N THR A 307 9.98 24.71 -7.06
CA THR A 307 11.22 24.76 -7.84
C THR A 307 11.12 23.86 -9.08
N PRO A 308 11.71 24.27 -10.22
CA PRO A 308 11.70 23.47 -11.44
C PRO A 308 12.23 22.04 -11.23
N GLU A 309 13.27 21.89 -10.41
CA GLU A 309 13.94 20.61 -10.15
C GLU A 309 13.04 19.64 -9.38
N VAL A 310 12.27 20.12 -8.40
CA VAL A 310 11.33 19.29 -7.64
C VAL A 310 10.10 18.96 -8.49
N ILE A 311 9.62 19.89 -9.31
CA ILE A 311 8.53 19.63 -10.25
C ILE A 311 8.96 18.57 -11.27
N GLU A 312 10.18 18.67 -11.82
CA GLU A 312 10.72 17.69 -12.76
C GLU A 312 10.89 16.31 -12.11
N LEU A 313 11.39 16.26 -10.86
CA LEU A 313 11.47 15.02 -10.09
C LEU A 313 10.12 14.32 -10.01
N ILE A 314 9.08 15.03 -9.59
CA ILE A 314 7.74 14.45 -9.46
C ILE A 314 7.13 14.12 -10.83
N GLN A 315 7.39 14.92 -11.87
CA GLN A 315 6.97 14.62 -13.24
C GLN A 315 7.55 13.28 -13.72
N GLN A 316 8.82 13.00 -13.45
CA GLN A 316 9.45 11.72 -13.81
C GLN A 316 8.79 10.53 -13.11
N GLU A 317 8.35 10.70 -11.85
CA GLU A 317 7.62 9.67 -11.10
C GLU A 317 6.21 9.44 -11.67
N VAL A 318 5.49 10.52 -12.00
CA VAL A 318 4.18 10.45 -12.68
C VAL A 318 4.32 9.77 -14.06
N ASP A 319 5.36 10.08 -14.82
CA ASP A 319 5.62 9.47 -16.13
C ASP A 319 5.99 7.98 -16.04
N LYS A 320 6.57 7.54 -14.93
CA LYS A 320 6.79 6.11 -14.68
C LYS A 320 5.46 5.40 -14.48
N VAL A 321 4.54 5.97 -13.70
CA VAL A 321 3.19 5.43 -13.47
C VAL A 321 2.38 5.41 -14.77
N ASN A 322 2.35 6.52 -15.51
CA ASN A 322 1.63 6.63 -16.79
C ASN A 322 2.11 5.62 -17.86
N ARG A 323 3.35 5.12 -17.77
CA ARG A 323 3.86 4.06 -18.67
C ARG A 323 3.33 2.66 -18.34
N GLN A 324 2.76 2.47 -17.15
CA GLN A 324 2.28 1.17 -16.68
C GLN A 324 0.76 0.99 -16.84
N VAL A 325 0.01 2.07 -17.13
CA VAL A 325 -1.46 2.08 -17.18
C VAL A 325 -1.98 2.41 -18.57
N ALA A 326 -3.28 2.23 -18.80
CA ALA A 326 -3.87 2.56 -20.09
C ALA A 326 -3.87 4.08 -20.33
N ARG A 327 -3.82 4.52 -21.59
CA ARG A 327 -3.77 5.95 -21.95
C ARG A 327 -4.92 6.78 -21.35
N VAL A 328 -6.08 6.17 -21.13
CA VAL A 328 -7.25 6.80 -20.51
C VAL A 328 -7.08 7.04 -19.00
N GLU A 329 -6.21 6.26 -18.35
CA GLU A 329 -5.86 6.34 -16.93
C GLU A 329 -4.63 7.22 -16.68
N ASN A 330 -4.07 7.83 -17.74
CA ASN A 330 -2.91 8.70 -17.59
C ASN A 330 -3.28 9.99 -16.85
N ILE A 331 -2.46 10.32 -15.85
CA ILE A 331 -2.48 11.59 -15.14
C ILE A 331 -1.85 12.64 -16.05
N ARG A 332 -2.65 13.60 -16.53
CA ARG A 332 -2.22 14.60 -17.52
C ARG A 332 -1.56 15.83 -16.92
N LYS A 333 -2.04 16.27 -15.75
CA LYS A 333 -1.48 17.40 -15.01
C LYS A 333 -1.47 17.03 -13.53
N PHE A 334 -0.51 17.57 -12.79
CA PHE A 334 -0.50 17.45 -11.34
C PHE A 334 -0.11 18.78 -10.69
N LYS A 335 -0.42 18.89 -9.41
CA LYS A 335 0.05 19.98 -8.55
C LYS A 335 0.62 19.40 -7.25
N ILE A 336 1.76 19.93 -6.83
CA ILE A 336 2.36 19.60 -5.54
C ILE A 336 1.74 20.53 -4.49
N LEU A 337 1.28 19.97 -3.37
CA LEU A 337 0.80 20.77 -2.25
C LEU A 337 1.97 21.50 -1.60
N ASP A 338 1.80 22.81 -1.42
CA ASP A 338 2.76 23.70 -0.77
C ASP A 338 2.55 23.80 0.75
N LYS A 339 1.60 23.03 1.29
CA LYS A 339 1.27 22.91 2.71
C LYS A 339 1.48 21.47 3.19
N LYS A 340 1.98 21.32 4.41
CA LYS A 340 2.00 20.04 5.14
C LYS A 340 0.60 19.72 5.68
N LEU A 341 0.15 18.48 5.52
CA LEU A 341 -1.16 18.05 6.00
C LEU A 341 -1.09 17.59 7.45
N TYR A 342 -2.06 17.99 8.26
CA TYR A 342 -2.16 17.66 9.69
C TYR A 342 -3.51 17.03 10.04
N THR A 343 -3.52 16.14 11.04
CA THR A 343 -4.75 15.48 11.51
C THR A 343 -5.74 16.47 12.12
N GLU A 344 -5.23 17.51 12.78
CA GLU A 344 -6.02 18.56 13.45
C GLU A 344 -6.86 19.39 12.47
N ASP A 345 -6.35 19.57 11.24
CA ASP A 345 -7.04 20.28 10.16
C ASP A 345 -8.11 19.40 9.47
N GLY A 346 -8.25 18.14 9.88
CA GLY A 346 -9.21 17.18 9.32
C GLY A 346 -8.84 16.64 7.94
N GLU A 347 -7.72 17.08 7.37
CA GLU A 347 -7.20 16.76 6.02
C GLU A 347 -6.74 15.31 5.88
N VAL A 348 -6.24 14.73 6.97
CA VAL A 348 -5.79 13.33 7.06
C VAL A 348 -6.48 12.60 8.21
N THR A 349 -6.59 11.27 8.10
CA THR A 349 -7.00 10.40 9.21
C THR A 349 -5.90 10.34 10.29
N PRO A 350 -6.19 9.79 11.49
CA PRO A 350 -5.13 9.49 12.47
C PRO A 350 -4.03 8.56 11.94
N THR A 351 -4.33 7.78 10.90
CA THR A 351 -3.37 6.95 10.16
C THR A 351 -2.63 7.70 9.04
N MET A 352 -2.78 9.04 8.97
CA MET A 352 -2.23 9.94 7.96
C MET A 352 -2.70 9.69 6.53
N LYS A 353 -3.85 9.04 6.35
CA LYS A 353 -4.48 8.85 5.04
C LYS A 353 -5.24 10.12 4.66
N VAL A 354 -4.96 10.68 3.48
CA VAL A 354 -5.68 11.85 2.98
C VAL A 354 -7.17 11.55 2.77
N LYS A 355 -8.04 12.48 3.19
CA LYS A 355 -9.49 12.41 2.93
C LYS A 355 -9.83 13.11 1.62
N ARG A 356 -10.15 12.33 0.58
CA ARG A 356 -10.52 12.83 -0.77
C ARG A 356 -11.53 13.98 -0.74
N LYS A 357 -12.63 13.82 0.00
CA LYS A 357 -13.70 14.83 0.08
C LYS A 357 -13.17 16.17 0.63
N ALA A 358 -12.36 16.13 1.69
CA ALA A 358 -11.77 17.32 2.28
C ALA A 358 -10.80 18.02 1.31
N ILE A 359 -9.96 17.26 0.61
CA ILE A 359 -9.05 17.82 -0.40
C ILE A 359 -9.81 18.43 -1.57
N ASN A 360 -10.84 17.75 -2.08
CA ASN A 360 -11.65 18.26 -3.19
C ASN A 360 -12.35 19.57 -2.83
N GLU A 361 -12.84 19.70 -1.60
CA GLU A 361 -13.50 20.91 -1.10
C GLU A 361 -12.49 22.04 -0.85
N GLN A 362 -11.39 21.76 -0.15
CA GLN A 362 -10.42 22.77 0.28
C GLN A 362 -9.54 23.29 -0.87
N PHE A 363 -9.21 22.42 -1.83
CA PHE A 363 -8.32 22.73 -2.96
C PHE A 363 -9.09 22.84 -4.29
N ALA A 364 -10.41 23.06 -4.25
CA ALA A 364 -11.26 23.17 -5.43
C ALA A 364 -10.68 24.12 -6.49
N ASP A 365 -10.22 25.31 -6.08
CA ASP A 365 -9.64 26.30 -7.00
C ASP A 365 -8.36 25.80 -7.69
N LEU A 366 -7.51 25.10 -6.94
CA LEU A 366 -6.29 24.49 -7.47
C LEU A 366 -6.61 23.38 -8.47
N ILE A 367 -7.64 22.58 -8.17
CA ILE A 367 -8.14 21.52 -9.05
C ILE A 367 -8.69 22.13 -10.34
N GLU A 368 -9.54 23.16 -10.25
CA GLU A 368 -10.08 23.84 -11.42
C GLU A 368 -8.97 24.47 -12.27
N ALA A 369 -7.92 25.02 -11.65
CA ALA A 369 -6.77 25.56 -12.37
C ALA A 369 -6.02 24.50 -13.21
N MET A 370 -6.10 23.20 -12.85
CA MET A 370 -5.54 22.14 -13.70
C MET A 370 -6.42 21.87 -14.94
N TYR A 371 -7.73 22.14 -14.87
CA TYR A 371 -8.66 21.90 -15.97
C TYR A 371 -8.92 23.12 -16.86
N LYS A 372 -8.53 24.31 -16.40
CA LYS A 372 -8.44 25.52 -17.23
C LYS A 372 -7.22 25.38 -18.13
N ASP A 373 -7.42 25.60 -19.43
CA ASP A 373 -6.34 25.62 -20.42
C ASP A 373 -5.56 26.93 -20.38
#